data_AF-A0AAE1FHA2-F1
#
_entry.id   AF-A0AAE1FHA2-F1
#
_cell.length_a   1.000
_cell.length_b   1.000
_cell.length_c   1.000
_cell.angle_alpha   90.00
_cell.angle_beta   90.00
_cell.angle_gamma   90.00
#
_symmetry.space_group_name_H-M   'P 1'
#
loop_
_entity.id
_entity.type
_entity.pdbx_description
1 polymer ?
#
loop_
_entity_poly.entity_id
_entity_poly.type
_entity_poly.pdbx_seq_one_letter_code
_entity_poly.pdbx_strand_id
1 'polypeptide(L)'
;MREQRNLEIEAEKVKQEVQLKRLQLEAQKTAAENRSFSDNAIETICKPAFPKLPVFNESQDSIDAYLLRFERLVTSAKWCKDVWAISLASLLKGKALETYQHLSPAEAKDYDEVKDVLLKCFQCTLEGYRLKFRNCKFLKNETASQFGNRLKNFVTRWISLAGCEETYEDLLDLMLTEQFISACDKSLVLFVKEHDVKTFEQVVKLADMYMEAHGSQIRGKVCESRKVHVKENHASLELESKENDARPGSRVCYVCGRSNHTAKDCFHRYGAKKKDRKPELAKAAVAAKEKLIVVEGSVEGKNVNVLRDQGCTNVIVRSSLVQSWSNVLQLGE
;
A
#
# COMPACT_ATOMS: atom_id res chain seq x y z
N MET A 1 -90.68 -51.58 -18.69
CA MET A 1 -89.96 -51.10 -19.90
C MET A 1 -89.31 -49.72 -19.72
N ARG A 2 -90.03 -48.65 -19.32
CA ARG A 2 -89.40 -47.31 -19.15
C ARG A 2 -88.50 -47.20 -17.92
N GLU A 3 -88.91 -47.77 -16.78
CA GLU A 3 -88.14 -47.74 -15.54
C GLU A 3 -86.85 -48.55 -15.62
N GLN A 4 -86.89 -49.75 -16.23
CA GLN A 4 -85.68 -50.55 -16.50
C GLN A 4 -84.66 -49.79 -17.35
N ARG A 5 -85.12 -49.07 -18.38
CA ARG A 5 -84.26 -48.25 -19.23
C ARG A 5 -83.64 -47.07 -18.47
N ASN A 6 -84.37 -46.47 -17.52
CA ASN A 6 -83.84 -45.39 -16.69
C ASN A 6 -82.77 -45.91 -15.70
N LEU A 7 -83.01 -47.08 -15.09
CA LEU A 7 -82.03 -47.73 -14.21
C LEU A 7 -80.75 -48.14 -14.96
N GLU A 8 -80.88 -48.60 -16.22
CA GLU A 8 -79.71 -48.89 -17.07
C GLU A 8 -78.91 -47.62 -17.40
N ILE A 9 -79.58 -46.50 -17.70
CA ILE A 9 -78.92 -45.22 -17.96
C ILE A 9 -78.23 -44.69 -16.70
N GLU A 10 -78.84 -44.83 -15.52
CA GLU A 10 -78.24 -44.44 -14.25
C GLU A 10 -77.02 -45.32 -13.90
N ALA A 11 -77.13 -46.63 -14.08
CA ALA A 11 -76.02 -47.55 -13.88
C ALA A 11 -74.84 -47.23 -14.82
N GLU A 12 -75.11 -46.86 -16.07
CA GLU A 12 -74.08 -46.51 -17.04
C GLU A 12 -73.41 -45.17 -16.70
N LYS A 13 -74.18 -44.18 -16.23
CA LYS A 13 -73.63 -42.90 -15.74
C LYS A 13 -72.72 -43.10 -14.52
N VAL A 14 -73.14 -43.94 -13.57
CA VAL A 14 -72.32 -44.25 -12.38
C VAL A 14 -71.02 -44.97 -12.79
N LYS A 15 -71.08 -45.91 -13.75
CA LYS A 15 -69.86 -46.55 -14.29
C LYS A 15 -68.92 -45.54 -14.94
N GLN A 16 -69.45 -44.63 -15.77
CA GLN A 16 -68.65 -43.58 -16.41
C GLN A 16 -68.00 -42.66 -15.38
N GLU A 17 -68.72 -42.28 -14.33
CA GLU A 17 -68.18 -41.42 -13.26
C GLU A 17 -67.06 -42.11 -12.47
N VAL A 18 -67.23 -43.40 -12.15
CA VAL A 18 -66.18 -44.20 -11.47
C VAL A 18 -64.95 -44.35 -12.35
N GLN A 19 -65.13 -44.55 -13.66
CA GLN A 19 -64.03 -44.67 -14.61
C GLN A 19 -63.26 -43.36 -14.76
N LEU A 20 -63.96 -42.21 -14.80
CA LEU A 20 -63.34 -40.88 -14.82
C LEU A 20 -62.55 -40.59 -13.53
N LYS A 21 -63.12 -40.89 -12.36
CA LYS A 21 -62.43 -40.73 -11.06
C LYS A 21 -61.18 -41.60 -10.98
N ARG A 22 -61.21 -42.82 -11.52
CA ARG A 22 -60.05 -43.71 -11.57
C ARG A 22 -58.93 -43.15 -12.44
N LEU A 23 -59.26 -42.65 -13.64
CA LEU A 23 -58.30 -42.02 -14.54
C LEU A 23 -57.67 -40.75 -13.93
N GLN A 24 -58.45 -39.93 -13.21
CA GLN A 24 -57.93 -38.76 -12.51
C GLN A 24 -56.95 -39.11 -11.39
N LEU A 25 -57.23 -40.16 -10.61
CA LEU A 25 -56.32 -40.64 -9.56
C LEU A 25 -55.02 -41.21 -10.14
N GLU A 26 -55.09 -41.89 -11.28
CA GLU A 26 -53.92 -42.42 -11.99
C GLU A 26 -53.06 -41.29 -12.60
N ALA A 27 -53.70 -40.25 -13.14
CA ALA A 27 -53.03 -39.03 -13.59
C ALA A 27 -52.36 -38.26 -12.44
N GLN A 28 -52.99 -38.18 -11.27
CA GLN A 28 -52.38 -37.58 -10.07
C GLN A 28 -51.21 -38.42 -9.55
N LYS A 29 -51.30 -39.76 -9.56
CA LYS A 29 -50.20 -40.64 -9.16
C LYS A 29 -49.01 -40.51 -10.10
N THR A 30 -49.23 -40.55 -11.41
CA THR A 30 -48.15 -40.35 -12.39
C THR A 30 -47.56 -38.93 -12.34
N ALA A 31 -48.36 -37.90 -12.05
CA ALA A 31 -47.86 -36.55 -11.80
C ALA A 31 -47.05 -36.44 -10.49
N ALA A 32 -47.44 -37.15 -9.43
CA ALA A 32 -46.70 -37.22 -8.18
C ALA A 32 -45.38 -38.00 -8.34
N GLU A 33 -45.39 -39.10 -9.08
CA GLU A 33 -44.21 -39.89 -9.44
C GLU A 33 -43.24 -39.06 -10.31
N ASN A 34 -43.74 -38.33 -11.30
CA ASN A 34 -42.93 -37.42 -12.11
C ASN A 34 -42.39 -36.20 -11.32
N ARG A 35 -43.14 -35.68 -10.34
CA ARG A 35 -42.61 -34.68 -9.38
C ARG A 35 -41.52 -35.26 -8.49
N SER A 36 -41.67 -36.51 -8.03
CA SER A 36 -40.63 -37.19 -7.24
C SER A 36 -39.36 -37.52 -8.05
N PHE A 37 -39.46 -37.63 -9.38
CA PHE A 37 -38.31 -37.71 -10.29
C PHE A 37 -37.66 -36.34 -10.56
N SER A 38 -38.42 -35.23 -10.51
CA SER A 38 -37.85 -33.88 -10.71
C SER A 38 -37.19 -33.31 -9.44
N ASP A 39 -37.70 -33.64 -8.25
CA ASP A 39 -37.09 -33.22 -6.97
C ASP A 39 -35.79 -33.97 -6.66
N ASN A 40 -35.62 -35.19 -7.18
CA ASN A 40 -34.37 -35.96 -7.08
C ASN A 40 -33.33 -35.61 -8.17
N ALA A 41 -33.66 -34.75 -9.13
CA ALA A 41 -32.71 -34.29 -10.15
C ALA A 41 -31.77 -33.19 -9.66
N ILE A 42 -31.96 -32.68 -8.43
CA ILE A 42 -31.09 -31.65 -7.82
C ILE A 42 -29.92 -32.25 -7.01
N GLU A 43 -29.91 -33.56 -6.74
CA GLU A 43 -28.82 -34.23 -5.99
C GLU A 43 -27.83 -35.01 -6.86
N THR A 44 -27.86 -34.85 -8.18
CA THR A 44 -26.64 -35.13 -8.95
C THR A 44 -25.70 -33.97 -8.69
N ILE A 45 -24.95 -34.05 -7.59
CA ILE A 45 -23.68 -33.32 -7.43
C ILE A 45 -22.91 -33.63 -8.71
N CYS A 46 -22.95 -32.69 -9.65
CA CYS A 46 -22.02 -32.61 -10.75
C CYS A 46 -20.64 -32.56 -10.09
N LYS A 47 -20.05 -33.73 -9.88
CA LYS A 47 -18.60 -33.91 -9.84
C LYS A 47 -18.18 -34.13 -11.29
N PRO A 48 -18.06 -33.10 -12.14
CA PRO A 48 -17.16 -33.23 -13.26
C PRO A 48 -15.79 -33.46 -12.64
N ALA A 49 -15.15 -34.56 -13.03
CA ALA A 49 -13.77 -34.84 -12.69
C ALA A 49 -12.95 -33.60 -13.04
N PHE A 50 -12.54 -32.92 -11.99
CA PHE A 50 -11.87 -31.64 -12.05
C PHE A 50 -10.55 -31.80 -12.83
N PRO A 51 -10.24 -30.95 -13.82
CA PRO A 51 -8.85 -30.73 -14.15
C PRO A 51 -8.19 -30.21 -12.87
N LYS A 52 -7.32 -31.02 -12.26
CA LYS A 52 -6.68 -30.74 -10.95
C LYS A 52 -6.14 -29.31 -10.92
N LEU A 53 -6.90 -28.35 -10.39
CA LEU A 53 -6.35 -27.02 -10.07
C LEU A 53 -5.17 -27.29 -9.15
N PRO A 54 -4.01 -26.68 -9.45
CA PRO A 54 -2.91 -26.72 -8.53
C PRO A 54 -3.35 -26.10 -7.20
N VAL A 55 -2.84 -26.66 -6.12
CA VAL A 55 -3.00 -26.09 -4.78
C VAL A 55 -2.40 -24.69 -4.78
N PHE A 56 -3.07 -23.75 -4.12
CA PHE A 56 -2.61 -22.37 -3.98
C PHE A 56 -1.20 -22.32 -3.38
N ASN A 57 -0.30 -21.60 -4.05
CA ASN A 57 1.05 -21.36 -3.58
C ASN A 57 1.28 -19.86 -3.37
N GLU A 58 1.34 -19.43 -2.11
CA GLU A 58 1.55 -18.03 -1.70
C GLU A 58 2.81 -17.38 -2.31
N SER A 59 3.85 -18.16 -2.64
CA SER A 59 5.10 -17.62 -3.22
C SER A 59 5.03 -17.35 -4.72
N GLN A 60 4.08 -17.96 -5.42
CA GLN A 60 3.97 -17.91 -6.90
C GLN A 60 2.63 -17.32 -7.36
N ASP A 61 1.57 -17.59 -6.62
CA ASP A 61 0.20 -17.22 -6.97
C ASP A 61 -0.24 -15.97 -6.20
N SER A 62 -0.87 -15.04 -6.90
CA SER A 62 -1.65 -13.99 -6.24
C SER A 62 -3.04 -14.54 -5.89
N ILE A 63 -3.48 -14.39 -4.64
CA ILE A 63 -4.76 -14.95 -4.18
C ILE A 63 -5.96 -14.47 -5.01
N ASP A 64 -5.99 -13.21 -5.44
CA ASP A 64 -7.07 -12.65 -6.26
C ASP A 64 -7.13 -13.34 -7.64
N ALA A 65 -5.99 -13.46 -8.34
CA ALA A 65 -5.96 -14.18 -9.62
C ALA A 65 -6.30 -15.67 -9.45
N TYR A 66 -5.91 -16.28 -8.32
CA TYR A 66 -6.24 -17.66 -8.01
C TYR A 66 -7.74 -17.85 -7.79
N LEU A 67 -8.37 -16.98 -7.00
CA LEU A 67 -9.82 -16.97 -6.76
C LEU A 67 -10.59 -16.72 -8.05
N LEU A 68 -10.17 -15.75 -8.88
CA LEU A 68 -10.79 -15.51 -10.18
C LEU A 68 -10.70 -16.72 -11.10
N ARG A 69 -9.55 -17.42 -11.11
CA ARG A 69 -9.38 -18.66 -11.87
C ARG A 69 -10.31 -19.76 -11.34
N PHE A 70 -10.40 -19.90 -10.02
CA PHE A 70 -11.30 -20.84 -9.37
C PHE A 70 -12.75 -20.56 -9.76
N GLU A 71 -13.25 -19.33 -9.61
CA GLU A 71 -14.61 -18.90 -9.96
C GLU A 71 -14.96 -19.21 -11.41
N ARG A 72 -14.05 -18.88 -12.35
CA ARG A 72 -14.26 -19.18 -13.77
C ARG A 72 -14.39 -20.68 -14.03
N LEU A 73 -13.61 -21.51 -13.34
CA LEU A 73 -13.64 -22.95 -13.50
C LEU A 73 -14.91 -23.57 -12.92
N VAL A 74 -15.29 -23.20 -11.69
CA VAL A 74 -16.51 -23.74 -11.04
C VAL A 74 -17.78 -23.24 -11.73
N THR A 75 -17.78 -22.01 -12.26
CA THR A 75 -18.88 -21.45 -13.06
C THR A 75 -19.02 -22.18 -14.40
N SER A 76 -17.91 -22.40 -15.11
CA SER A 76 -17.90 -23.18 -16.36
C SER A 76 -18.36 -24.62 -16.14
N ALA A 77 -17.97 -25.22 -15.01
CA ALA A 77 -18.37 -26.54 -14.58
C ALA A 77 -19.79 -26.63 -13.98
N LYS A 78 -20.50 -25.50 -13.85
CA LYS A 78 -21.86 -25.39 -13.30
C LYS A 78 -22.02 -26.02 -11.91
N TRP A 79 -21.06 -25.79 -11.02
CA TRP A 79 -21.14 -26.27 -9.65
C TRP A 79 -22.14 -25.47 -8.83
N CYS A 80 -22.90 -26.15 -7.95
CA CYS A 80 -23.72 -25.45 -6.95
C CYS A 80 -22.82 -24.62 -6.03
N LYS A 81 -23.23 -23.40 -5.70
CA LYS A 81 -22.44 -22.48 -4.85
C LYS A 81 -22.15 -23.07 -3.46
N ASP A 82 -23.03 -23.93 -2.96
CA ASP A 82 -22.90 -24.62 -1.67
C ASP A 82 -21.63 -25.47 -1.54
N VAL A 83 -21.08 -25.96 -2.66
CA VAL A 83 -19.84 -26.76 -2.64
C VAL A 83 -18.58 -25.95 -2.91
N TRP A 84 -18.70 -24.66 -3.22
CA TRP A 84 -17.55 -23.83 -3.61
C TRP A 84 -16.59 -23.60 -2.44
N ALA A 85 -17.11 -23.26 -1.25
CA ALA A 85 -16.29 -23.00 -0.07
C ALA A 85 -15.45 -24.22 0.34
N ILE A 86 -16.10 -25.40 0.43
CA ILE A 86 -15.44 -26.67 0.79
C ILE A 86 -14.39 -27.05 -0.27
N SER A 87 -14.72 -26.87 -1.55
CA SER A 87 -13.80 -27.17 -2.65
C SER A 87 -12.58 -26.25 -2.63
N LEU A 88 -12.79 -24.95 -2.40
CA LEU A 88 -11.72 -23.98 -2.27
C LEU A 88 -10.81 -24.32 -1.08
N ALA A 89 -11.39 -24.63 0.09
CA ALA A 89 -10.63 -24.98 1.29
C ALA A 89 -9.64 -26.14 1.05
N SER A 90 -10.02 -27.14 0.25
CA SER A 90 -9.14 -28.28 -0.09
C SER A 90 -7.91 -27.88 -0.93
N LEU A 91 -7.95 -26.70 -1.55
CA LEU A 91 -6.90 -26.16 -2.41
C LEU A 91 -6.06 -25.09 -1.73
N LEU A 92 -6.35 -24.73 -0.47
CA LEU A 92 -5.59 -23.75 0.30
C LEU A 92 -4.46 -24.42 1.09
N LYS A 93 -3.37 -23.68 1.29
CA LYS A 93 -2.24 -24.06 2.14
C LYS A 93 -1.68 -22.86 2.88
N GLY A 94 -0.87 -23.13 3.92
CA GLY A 94 -0.17 -22.11 4.70
C GLY A 94 -1.13 -21.07 5.27
N LYS A 95 -0.78 -19.79 5.11
CA LYS A 95 -1.54 -18.66 5.65
C LYS A 95 -3.00 -18.62 5.18
N ALA A 96 -3.27 -19.04 3.94
CA ALA A 96 -4.64 -19.08 3.42
C ALA A 96 -5.51 -20.11 4.14
N LEU A 97 -4.94 -21.29 4.43
CA LEU A 97 -5.64 -22.35 5.15
C LEU A 97 -5.81 -21.96 6.63
N GLU A 98 -4.77 -21.39 7.25
CA GLU A 98 -4.88 -20.85 8.62
C GLU A 98 -6.03 -19.85 8.71
N THR A 99 -6.12 -18.92 7.75
CA THR A 99 -7.20 -17.92 7.70
C THR A 99 -8.58 -18.58 7.63
N TYR A 100 -8.75 -19.59 6.78
CA TYR A 100 -9.99 -20.36 6.68
C TYR A 100 -10.36 -21.06 8.01
N GLN A 101 -9.38 -21.59 8.74
CA GLN A 101 -9.59 -22.28 10.00
C GLN A 101 -10.06 -21.37 11.16
N HIS A 102 -9.85 -20.07 11.06
CA HIS A 102 -10.33 -19.10 12.05
C HIS A 102 -11.81 -18.71 11.85
N LEU A 103 -12.41 -19.08 10.72
CA LEU A 103 -13.82 -18.81 10.43
C LEU A 103 -14.73 -19.71 11.28
N SER A 104 -15.89 -19.18 11.64
CA SER A 104 -16.93 -19.99 12.27
C SER A 104 -17.49 -21.04 11.29
N PRO A 105 -18.12 -22.11 11.77
CA PRO A 105 -18.71 -23.13 10.89
C PRO A 105 -19.81 -22.61 9.95
N ALA A 106 -20.41 -21.45 10.25
CA ALA A 106 -21.38 -20.80 9.39
C ALA A 106 -20.68 -20.04 8.25
N GLU A 107 -19.70 -19.20 8.58
CA GLU A 107 -18.90 -18.43 7.61
C GLU A 107 -18.09 -19.36 6.68
N ALA A 108 -17.54 -20.46 7.21
CA ALA A 108 -16.72 -21.40 6.45
C ALA A 108 -17.48 -22.18 5.35
N LYS A 109 -18.83 -22.15 5.39
CA LYS A 109 -19.70 -22.74 4.36
C LYS A 109 -20.06 -21.74 3.27
N ASP A 110 -20.05 -20.45 3.58
CA ASP A 110 -20.36 -19.41 2.61
C ASP A 110 -19.10 -19.04 1.82
N TYR A 111 -19.17 -19.20 0.50
CA TYR A 111 -18.06 -18.86 -0.38
C TYR A 111 -17.72 -17.37 -0.36
N ASP A 112 -18.73 -16.49 -0.30
CA ASP A 112 -18.51 -15.05 -0.38
C ASP A 112 -17.77 -14.56 0.87
N GLU A 113 -18.14 -15.06 2.05
CA GLU A 113 -17.43 -14.77 3.31
C GLU A 113 -15.99 -15.30 3.29
N VAL A 114 -15.79 -16.56 2.85
CA VAL A 114 -14.44 -17.14 2.72
C VAL A 114 -13.58 -16.32 1.76
N LYS A 115 -14.13 -15.92 0.61
CA LYS A 115 -13.46 -15.09 -0.39
C LYS A 115 -13.05 -13.74 0.22
N ASP A 116 -13.96 -13.06 0.89
CA ASP A 116 -13.71 -11.74 1.48
C ASP A 116 -12.63 -11.79 2.56
N VAL A 117 -12.68 -12.79 3.44
CA VAL A 117 -11.68 -12.94 4.50
C VAL A 117 -10.31 -13.30 3.92
N LEU A 118 -10.25 -14.15 2.89
CA LEU A 118 -8.99 -14.43 2.18
C LEU A 118 -8.44 -13.16 1.52
N LEU A 119 -9.26 -12.40 0.80
CA LEU A 119 -8.81 -11.15 0.16
C LEU A 119 -8.30 -10.14 1.20
N LYS A 120 -8.98 -10.00 2.34
CA LYS A 120 -8.53 -9.15 3.46
C LYS A 120 -7.17 -9.61 4.01
N CYS A 121 -7.00 -10.90 4.28
CA CYS A 121 -5.78 -11.45 4.89
C CYS A 121 -4.52 -11.29 4.01
N PHE A 122 -4.68 -11.35 2.69
CA PHE A 122 -3.60 -11.18 1.70
C PHE A 122 -3.43 -9.74 1.21
N GLN A 123 -4.04 -8.76 1.90
CA GLN A 123 -4.01 -7.35 1.52
C GLN A 123 -4.41 -7.15 0.06
N CYS A 124 -5.43 -7.85 -0.40
CA CYS A 124 -6.16 -7.53 -1.63
C CYS A 124 -7.21 -6.45 -1.35
N THR A 125 -6.82 -5.43 -0.59
CA THR A 125 -7.60 -4.22 -0.30
C THR A 125 -7.14 -3.10 -1.22
N LEU A 126 -7.93 -2.02 -1.30
CA LEU A 126 -7.56 -0.79 -2.01
C LEU A 126 -6.11 -0.35 -1.72
N GLU A 127 -5.79 -0.27 -0.43
CA GLU A 127 -4.47 0.15 0.04
C GLU A 127 -3.37 -0.87 -0.32
N GLY A 128 -3.69 -2.16 -0.28
CA GLY A 128 -2.73 -3.21 -0.64
C GLY A 128 -2.38 -3.19 -2.12
N TYR A 129 -3.35 -2.95 -3.02
CA TYR A 129 -3.08 -2.80 -4.45
C TYR A 129 -2.34 -1.50 -4.77
N ARG A 130 -2.68 -0.39 -4.11
CA ARG A 130 -1.91 0.86 -4.17
C ARG A 130 -0.44 0.63 -3.83
N LEU A 131 -0.18 -0.01 -2.69
CA LEU A 131 1.18 -0.24 -2.21
C LEU A 131 1.94 -1.18 -3.14
N LYS A 132 1.29 -2.23 -3.65
CA LYS A 132 1.86 -3.14 -4.67
C LYS A 132 2.22 -2.40 -5.95
N PHE A 133 1.38 -1.47 -6.41
CA PHE A 133 1.65 -0.64 -7.58
C PHE A 133 2.85 0.30 -7.33
N ARG A 134 2.83 1.11 -6.25
CA ARG A 134 3.87 2.09 -5.92
C ARG A 134 5.24 1.44 -5.66
N ASN A 135 5.25 0.27 -5.03
CA ASN A 135 6.48 -0.46 -4.70
C ASN A 135 6.83 -1.56 -5.71
N CYS A 136 6.15 -1.63 -6.86
CA CYS A 136 6.41 -2.66 -7.86
C CYS A 136 7.82 -2.50 -8.41
N LYS A 137 8.60 -3.59 -8.41
CA LYS A 137 9.94 -3.66 -8.97
C LYS A 137 10.05 -4.83 -9.94
N PHE A 138 10.97 -4.72 -10.90
CA PHE A 138 11.32 -5.83 -11.79
C PHE A 138 11.74 -7.05 -10.98
N LEU A 139 11.20 -8.21 -11.32
CA LEU A 139 11.65 -9.49 -10.77
C LEU A 139 12.84 -10.05 -11.55
N LYS A 140 13.63 -10.90 -10.88
CA LYS A 140 14.70 -11.66 -11.54
C LYS A 140 14.06 -12.60 -12.57
N ASN A 141 14.48 -12.48 -13.83
CA ASN A 141 13.97 -13.23 -14.99
C ASN A 141 12.57 -12.82 -15.50
N GLU A 142 12.13 -11.58 -15.22
CA GLU A 142 10.89 -11.03 -15.77
C GLU A 142 11.13 -10.24 -17.07
N THR A 143 10.30 -10.47 -18.09
CA THR A 143 10.31 -9.67 -19.33
C THR A 143 9.62 -8.32 -19.13
N ALA A 144 9.95 -7.31 -19.94
CA ALA A 144 9.32 -6.00 -19.88
C ALA A 144 7.79 -6.06 -20.03
N SER A 145 7.29 -6.93 -20.92
CA SER A 145 5.85 -7.14 -21.11
C SER A 145 5.18 -7.74 -19.87
N GLN A 146 5.83 -8.69 -19.19
CA GLN A 146 5.31 -9.25 -17.93
C GLN A 146 5.26 -8.19 -16.84
N PHE A 147 6.31 -7.37 -16.71
CA PHE A 147 6.35 -6.28 -15.75
C PHE A 147 5.26 -5.24 -16.02
N GLY A 148 5.09 -4.82 -17.28
CA GLY A 148 4.03 -3.89 -17.69
C GLY A 148 2.64 -4.44 -17.40
N ASN A 149 2.39 -5.72 -17.67
CA ASN A 149 1.13 -6.39 -17.34
C ASN A 149 0.88 -6.43 -15.82
N ARG A 150 1.92 -6.68 -15.02
CA ARG A 150 1.84 -6.65 -13.55
C ARG A 150 1.45 -5.26 -13.03
N LEU A 151 2.12 -4.21 -13.52
CA LEU A 151 1.76 -2.82 -13.19
C LEU A 151 0.32 -2.49 -13.58
N LYS A 152 -0.08 -2.83 -14.81
CA LYS A 152 -1.44 -2.64 -15.31
C LYS A 152 -2.47 -3.34 -14.41
N ASN A 153 -2.21 -4.59 -14.04
CA ASN A 153 -3.12 -5.34 -13.17
C ASN A 153 -3.26 -4.68 -11.79
N PHE A 154 -2.17 -4.21 -11.18
CA PHE A 154 -2.25 -3.56 -9.87
C PHE A 154 -3.04 -2.25 -9.92
N VAL A 155 -2.80 -1.39 -10.91
CA VAL A 155 -3.53 -0.12 -11.02
C VAL A 155 -5.00 -0.34 -11.38
N THR A 156 -5.32 -1.25 -12.30
CA THR A 156 -6.72 -1.57 -12.65
C THR A 156 -7.47 -2.13 -11.44
N ARG A 157 -6.86 -3.03 -10.66
CA ARG A 157 -7.48 -3.53 -9.42
C ARG A 157 -7.62 -2.43 -8.36
N TRP A 158 -6.65 -1.54 -8.25
CA TRP A 158 -6.73 -0.42 -7.32
C TRP A 158 -7.90 0.52 -7.67
N ILE A 159 -8.02 0.93 -8.93
CA ILE A 159 -9.12 1.78 -9.41
C ILE A 159 -10.48 1.09 -9.20
N SER A 160 -10.59 -0.19 -9.57
CA SER A 160 -11.81 -0.96 -9.42
C SER A 160 -12.28 -1.08 -7.96
N LEU A 161 -11.34 -1.22 -7.01
CA LEU A 161 -11.66 -1.27 -5.58
C LEU A 161 -11.93 0.12 -4.97
N ALA A 162 -11.47 1.20 -5.61
CA ALA A 162 -11.77 2.56 -5.20
C ALA A 162 -13.21 2.97 -5.50
N GLY A 163 -13.91 2.21 -6.35
CA GLY A 163 -15.28 2.52 -6.73
C GLY A 163 -15.40 3.79 -7.59
N CYS A 164 -14.29 4.23 -8.21
CA CYS A 164 -14.29 5.30 -9.19
C CYS A 164 -15.06 4.85 -10.45
N GLU A 165 -15.81 5.73 -11.11
CA GLU A 165 -16.55 5.42 -12.35
C GLU A 165 -15.63 5.33 -13.58
N GLU A 166 -14.33 5.12 -13.35
CA GLU A 166 -13.26 5.16 -14.35
C GLU A 166 -13.23 6.46 -15.18
N THR A 167 -13.80 7.55 -14.66
CA THR A 167 -13.72 8.87 -15.29
C THR A 167 -12.34 9.49 -15.05
N TYR A 168 -11.96 10.42 -15.93
CA TYR A 168 -10.69 11.16 -15.78
C TYR A 168 -10.63 11.93 -14.45
N GLU A 169 -11.75 12.55 -14.05
CA GLU A 169 -11.83 13.33 -12.81
C GLU A 169 -11.70 12.44 -11.58
N ASP A 170 -12.38 11.29 -11.53
CA ASP A 170 -12.25 10.36 -10.39
C ASP A 170 -10.83 9.81 -10.26
N LEU A 171 -10.17 9.53 -11.38
CA LEU A 171 -8.78 9.09 -11.37
C LEU A 171 -7.86 10.20 -10.86
N LEU A 172 -8.09 11.45 -11.28
CA LEU A 172 -7.35 12.61 -10.81
C LEU A 172 -7.54 12.82 -9.32
N ASP A 173 -8.78 12.76 -8.83
CA ASP A 173 -9.11 12.86 -7.40
C ASP A 173 -8.46 11.74 -6.58
N LEU A 174 -8.49 10.50 -7.08
CA LEU A 174 -7.82 9.36 -6.44
C LEU A 174 -6.30 9.60 -6.32
N MET A 175 -5.65 10.05 -7.40
CA MET A 175 -4.20 10.30 -7.42
C MET A 175 -3.81 11.48 -6.53
N LEU A 176 -4.56 12.58 -6.55
CA LEU A 176 -4.29 13.76 -5.73
C LEU A 176 -4.51 13.49 -4.25
N THR A 177 -5.62 12.84 -3.90
CA THR A 177 -5.94 12.45 -2.52
C THR A 177 -4.85 11.56 -1.95
N GLU A 178 -4.40 10.58 -2.73
CA GLU A 178 -3.33 9.67 -2.33
C GLU A 178 -2.00 10.39 -2.08
N GLN A 179 -1.60 11.26 -3.01
CA GLN A 179 -0.35 12.01 -2.91
C GLN A 179 -0.39 13.02 -1.76
N PHE A 180 -1.55 13.64 -1.51
CA PHE A 180 -1.77 14.56 -0.40
C PHE A 180 -1.65 13.84 0.95
N ILE A 181 -2.41 12.76 1.13
CA ILE A 181 -2.37 11.95 2.36
C ILE A 181 -0.95 11.43 2.62
N SER A 182 -0.19 11.04 1.58
CA SER A 182 1.19 10.59 1.74
C SER A 182 2.16 11.69 2.20
N ALA A 183 1.83 12.97 2.01
CA ALA A 183 2.64 14.10 2.42
C ALA A 183 2.29 14.63 3.83
N CYS A 184 1.12 14.26 4.37
CA CYS A 184 0.63 14.70 5.66
C CYS A 184 1.28 13.97 6.85
N ASP A 185 1.25 14.61 8.02
CA ASP A 185 1.62 13.97 9.28
C ASP A 185 0.56 12.94 9.73
N LYS A 186 0.95 12.03 10.62
CA LYS A 186 0.09 10.91 11.04
C LYS A 186 -1.24 11.37 11.64
N SER A 187 -1.28 12.50 12.34
CA SER A 187 -2.49 12.97 13.02
C SER A 187 -3.50 13.50 12.01
N LEU A 188 -3.02 14.28 11.02
CA LEU A 188 -3.87 14.74 9.92
C LEU A 188 -4.33 13.57 9.03
N VAL A 189 -3.45 12.58 8.74
CA VAL A 189 -3.84 11.38 7.98
C VAL A 189 -4.95 10.62 8.69
N LEU A 190 -4.86 10.43 10.01
CA LEU A 190 -5.87 9.74 10.79
C LEU A 190 -7.21 10.49 10.71
N PHE A 191 -7.18 11.81 10.93
CA PHE A 191 -8.37 12.66 10.87
C PHE A 191 -9.07 12.60 9.50
N VAL A 192 -8.30 12.71 8.41
CA VAL A 192 -8.85 12.62 7.05
C VAL A 192 -9.43 11.22 6.79
N LYS A 193 -8.78 10.14 7.24
CA LYS A 193 -9.26 8.76 7.04
C LYS A 193 -10.47 8.40 7.90
N GLU A 194 -10.69 9.08 9.02
CA GLU A 194 -11.91 8.95 9.83
C GLU A 194 -13.12 9.58 9.14
N HIS A 195 -12.93 10.34 8.07
CA HIS A 195 -13.99 10.98 7.31
C HIS A 195 -14.13 10.30 5.94
N ASP A 196 -15.36 9.90 5.59
CA ASP A 196 -15.66 9.25 4.31
C ASP A 196 -15.71 10.29 3.18
N VAL A 197 -14.53 10.69 2.70
CA VAL A 197 -14.34 11.67 1.63
C VAL A 197 -14.23 11.00 0.27
N LYS A 198 -14.88 11.62 -0.73
CA LYS A 198 -14.90 11.09 -2.11
C LYS A 198 -14.12 11.95 -3.09
N THR A 199 -14.03 13.25 -2.85
CA THR A 199 -13.37 14.20 -3.76
C THR A 199 -12.15 14.82 -3.13
N PHE A 200 -11.18 15.21 -3.97
CA PHE A 200 -9.96 15.84 -3.48
C PHE A 200 -10.23 17.19 -2.82
N GLU A 201 -11.20 17.95 -3.32
CA GLU A 201 -11.58 19.24 -2.74
C GLU A 201 -12.10 19.10 -1.30
N GLN A 202 -12.82 18.00 -0.99
CA GLN A 202 -13.29 17.71 0.37
C GLN A 202 -12.12 17.37 1.30
N VAL A 203 -11.13 16.63 0.81
CA VAL A 203 -9.91 16.29 1.56
C VAL A 203 -9.17 17.55 1.99
N VAL A 204 -8.99 18.50 1.07
CA VAL A 204 -8.31 19.78 1.35
C VAL A 204 -9.10 20.59 2.37
N LYS A 205 -10.42 20.74 2.19
CA LYS A 205 -11.28 21.48 3.13
C LYS A 205 -11.20 20.92 4.55
N LEU A 206 -11.23 19.60 4.70
CA LEU A 206 -11.11 18.96 6.01
C LEU A 206 -9.71 19.15 6.62
N ALA A 207 -8.66 19.08 5.80
CA ALA A 207 -7.31 19.34 6.26
C ALA A 207 -7.14 20.78 6.76
N ASP A 208 -7.72 21.76 6.07
CA ASP A 208 -7.72 23.15 6.50
C ASP A 208 -8.46 23.31 7.84
N MET A 209 -9.66 22.74 7.97
CA MET A 209 -10.42 22.74 9.23
C MET A 209 -9.64 22.12 10.39
N TYR A 210 -8.95 21.00 10.13
CA TYR A 210 -8.09 20.35 11.12
C TYR A 210 -6.94 21.27 11.55
N MET A 211 -6.24 21.88 10.58
CA MET A 211 -5.13 22.80 10.83
C MET A 211 -5.58 24.06 11.58
N GLU A 212 -6.78 24.57 11.32
CA GLU A 212 -7.37 25.69 12.06
C GLU A 212 -7.69 25.29 13.51
N ALA A 213 -8.37 24.16 13.70
CA ALA A 213 -8.75 23.67 15.03
C ALA A 213 -7.54 23.27 15.90
N HIS A 214 -6.51 22.70 15.27
CA HIS A 214 -5.30 22.20 15.95
C HIS A 214 -4.13 23.20 15.90
N GLY A 215 -4.37 24.37 15.29
CA GLY A 215 -3.39 25.41 14.96
C GLY A 215 -2.65 26.07 16.13
N SER A 216 -2.97 25.71 17.38
CA SER A 216 -2.18 26.13 18.56
C SER A 216 -1.00 25.20 18.90
N GLN A 217 -0.92 23.98 18.35
CA GLN A 217 0.18 23.04 18.65
C GLN A 217 1.23 22.92 17.54
N ILE A 218 0.96 23.43 16.33
CA ILE A 218 1.88 23.34 15.18
C ILE A 218 2.64 24.66 14.93
N ARG A 219 2.13 25.82 15.39
CA ARG A 219 2.85 27.12 15.32
C ARG A 219 3.83 27.37 16.48
N GLY A 220 4.31 26.31 17.13
CA GLY A 220 5.20 26.38 18.29
C GLY A 220 6.67 26.03 18.03
N LYS A 221 7.17 26.05 16.78
CA LYS A 221 8.62 26.01 16.46
C LYS A 221 8.94 26.75 15.15
N VAL A 222 8.51 28.01 15.04
CA VAL A 222 9.20 28.95 14.14
C VAL A 222 10.01 29.87 15.02
N CYS A 223 11.33 29.85 14.81
CA CYS A 223 12.27 30.74 15.47
C CYS A 223 11.92 32.19 15.17
N GLU A 224 11.30 32.86 16.12
CA GLU A 224 11.26 34.29 16.16
C GLU A 224 12.67 34.80 16.46
N SER A 225 13.44 35.10 15.41
CA SER A 225 14.37 36.23 15.32
C SER A 225 15.31 36.07 14.12
N ARG A 226 15.00 36.78 13.04
CA ARG A 226 16.00 37.55 12.27
C ARG A 226 15.26 38.62 11.49
N LYS A 227 15.12 39.80 12.11
CA LYS A 227 14.92 41.05 11.37
C LYS A 227 16.17 41.21 10.49
N VAL A 228 16.02 41.05 9.18
CA VAL A 228 17.06 41.38 8.21
C VAL A 228 17.16 42.89 8.16
N HIS A 229 18.19 43.45 8.76
CA HIS A 229 18.58 44.84 8.57
C HIS A 229 19.44 44.89 7.30
N VAL A 230 18.88 45.43 6.22
CA VAL A 230 19.66 45.78 5.03
C VAL A 230 20.57 46.94 5.43
N LYS A 231 21.89 46.74 5.38
CA LYS A 231 22.85 47.84 5.40
C LYS A 231 23.57 47.87 4.07
N GLU A 232 23.41 49.00 3.40
CA GLU A 232 24.06 49.36 2.15
C GLU A 232 25.59 49.41 2.36
N ASN A 233 26.32 48.90 1.36
CA ASN A 233 27.77 48.94 1.32
C ASN A 233 28.21 50.32 0.81
N HIS A 234 28.81 51.13 1.68
CA HIS A 234 29.80 52.11 1.25
C HIS A 234 31.10 51.82 1.99
N ALA A 235 32.08 51.34 1.24
CA ALA A 235 33.47 51.25 1.67
C ALA A 235 34.18 52.54 1.26
N SER A 236 34.71 53.29 2.22
CA SER A 236 35.73 54.31 2.01
C SER A 236 36.60 54.39 3.27
N LEU A 237 37.83 53.90 3.09
CA LEU A 237 39.11 54.35 3.62
C LEU A 237 39.22 54.94 5.04
N GLU A 238 40.12 54.28 5.78
CA GLU A 238 41.25 54.86 6.53
C GLU A 238 41.15 55.25 8.02
N LEU A 239 42.18 54.71 8.72
CA LEU A 239 43.05 55.29 9.74
C LEU A 239 42.56 55.45 11.21
N GLU A 240 43.24 54.66 12.05
CA GLU A 240 43.81 54.95 13.37
C GLU A 240 43.12 55.97 14.29
N SER A 241 42.78 55.53 15.51
CA SER A 241 43.50 55.87 16.76
C SER A 241 42.66 55.58 18.00
N LYS A 242 43.36 55.44 19.12
CA LYS A 242 42.86 55.10 20.46
C LYS A 242 41.89 56.16 20.98
N GLU A 243 40.87 55.75 21.74
CA GLU A 243 40.75 56.06 23.18
C GLU A 243 39.48 55.47 23.79
N ASN A 244 39.57 55.23 25.09
CA ASN A 244 38.56 54.62 25.94
C ASN A 244 37.35 55.56 26.10
N ASP A 245 36.15 55.06 25.83
CA ASP A 245 34.93 55.55 26.49
C ASP A 245 34.03 54.36 26.84
N ALA A 246 34.16 53.91 28.08
CA ALA A 246 33.31 52.88 28.66
C ALA A 246 31.92 53.49 28.95
N ARG A 247 30.92 53.16 28.12
CA ARG A 247 29.52 53.35 28.48
C ARG A 247 29.14 52.45 29.67
N PRO A 248 28.37 52.95 30.66
CA PRO A 248 27.95 52.14 31.80
C PRO A 248 27.01 51.03 31.31
N GLY A 249 27.41 49.77 31.46
CA GLY A 249 26.61 48.60 31.07
C GLY A 249 27.23 47.69 30.01
N SER A 250 28.41 48.00 29.46
CA SER A 250 29.09 47.07 28.54
C SER A 250 29.74 45.90 29.32
N ARG A 251 29.33 44.66 29.01
CA ARG A 251 29.96 43.47 29.59
C ARG A 251 31.38 43.31 29.04
N VAL A 252 32.36 43.70 29.84
CA VAL A 252 33.78 43.41 29.57
C VAL A 252 34.14 41.98 29.99
N CYS A 253 35.09 41.39 29.29
CA CYS A 253 35.67 40.12 29.67
C CYS A 253 36.34 40.22 31.05
N TYR A 254 35.85 39.47 32.04
CA TYR A 254 36.41 39.44 33.39
C TYR A 254 37.84 38.87 33.49
N VAL A 255 38.39 38.30 32.40
CA VAL A 255 39.74 37.71 32.38
C VAL A 255 40.79 38.67 31.81
N CYS A 256 40.45 39.48 30.79
CA CYS A 256 41.42 40.36 30.13
C CYS A 256 40.94 41.82 29.98
N GLY A 257 39.77 42.17 30.52
CA GLY A 257 39.23 43.53 30.53
C GLY A 257 38.74 44.07 29.18
N ARG A 258 38.81 43.31 28.08
CA ARG A 258 38.36 43.75 26.75
C ARG A 258 36.86 43.53 26.56
N SER A 259 36.19 44.44 25.87
CA SER A 259 34.74 44.40 25.61
C SER A 259 34.33 43.57 24.38
N ASN A 260 35.30 43.05 23.61
CA ASN A 260 35.05 42.35 22.34
C ASN A 260 34.76 40.85 22.48
N HIS A 261 34.76 40.29 23.70
CA HIS A 261 34.42 38.90 23.98
C HIS A 261 34.03 38.73 25.46
N THR A 262 33.42 37.60 25.81
CA THR A 262 33.12 37.26 27.21
C THR A 262 34.21 36.37 27.81
N ALA A 263 34.25 36.22 29.14
CA ALA A 263 35.22 35.35 29.81
C ALA A 263 35.23 33.91 29.29
N LYS A 264 34.13 33.40 28.71
CA LYS A 264 34.08 32.05 28.15
C LYS A 264 34.95 31.91 26.88
N ASP A 265 35.06 32.98 26.12
CA ASP A 265 35.71 33.02 24.80
C ASP A 265 37.05 33.78 24.85
N CYS A 266 37.58 33.99 26.07
CA CYS A 266 38.83 34.70 26.26
C CYS A 266 40.03 33.85 25.89
N PHE A 267 40.78 34.32 24.91
CA PHE A 267 42.02 33.70 24.44
C PHE A 267 43.06 33.51 25.57
N HIS A 268 43.04 34.36 26.61
CA HIS A 268 43.94 34.26 27.75
C HIS A 268 43.47 33.26 28.84
N ARG A 269 42.26 32.71 28.77
CA ARG A 269 41.71 31.85 29.83
C ARG A 269 42.26 30.42 29.79
N TYR A 270 42.71 29.96 28.64
CA TYR A 270 43.39 28.68 28.51
C TYR A 270 44.81 28.97 28.02
N GLY A 271 45.75 29.01 28.97
CA GLY A 271 47.18 29.03 28.65
C GLY A 271 47.47 28.01 27.53
N ALA A 272 48.19 28.48 26.51
CA ALA A 272 48.34 27.82 25.22
C ALA A 272 48.56 26.31 25.32
N LYS A 273 47.53 25.53 24.98
CA LYS A 273 47.71 24.17 24.47
C LYS A 273 47.08 24.12 23.09
N LYS A 274 47.93 24.02 22.06
CA LYS A 274 47.51 23.60 20.71
C LYS A 274 46.79 22.27 20.87
N LYS A 275 45.52 22.22 20.51
CA LYS A 275 44.78 20.95 20.37
C LYS A 275 44.02 21.01 19.07
N ASP A 276 44.46 20.16 18.15
CA ASP A 276 43.89 19.96 16.83
C ASP A 276 42.38 19.68 16.94
N ARG A 277 41.56 20.55 16.34
CA ARG A 277 40.12 20.30 16.19
C ARG A 277 39.88 19.67 14.82
N LYS A 278 39.58 18.38 14.80
CA LYS A 278 38.75 17.79 13.73
C LYS A 278 37.32 18.32 13.89
N PRO A 279 36.61 18.67 12.79
CA PRO A 279 35.21 18.99 12.87
C PRO A 279 34.38 17.70 13.02
N GLU A 280 33.54 17.68 14.05
CA GLU A 280 32.53 16.66 14.32
C GLU A 280 31.30 16.99 13.45
N LEU A 281 31.02 16.16 12.43
CA LEU A 281 29.76 16.21 11.71
C LEU A 281 28.68 15.54 12.55
N ALA A 282 27.56 16.26 12.72
CA ALA A 282 26.36 15.78 13.38
C ALA A 282 25.84 14.49 12.73
N LYS A 283 25.50 13.51 13.58
CA LYS A 283 24.91 12.23 13.20
C LYS A 283 23.50 12.44 12.64
N ALA A 284 23.31 12.05 11.39
CA ALA A 284 22.03 11.58 10.88
C ALA A 284 22.33 10.40 9.94
N ALA A 285 22.12 9.17 10.40
CA ALA A 285 21.70 8.03 9.59
C ALA A 285 21.60 6.76 10.43
N VAL A 286 20.49 6.07 10.17
CA VAL A 286 20.07 4.77 10.66
C VAL A 286 21.15 3.71 10.41
N ALA A 287 21.38 2.87 11.40
CA ALA A 287 22.34 1.79 11.35
C ALA A 287 21.86 0.66 10.41
N ALA A 288 22.50 0.54 9.25
CA ALA A 288 22.76 -0.74 8.62
C ALA A 288 24.28 -0.93 8.59
N LYS A 289 24.77 -1.83 9.45
CA LYS A 289 26.20 -2.20 9.55
C LYS A 289 26.54 -3.13 8.39
N GLU A 290 26.75 -2.58 7.20
CA GLU A 290 27.54 -3.27 6.18
C GLU A 290 28.86 -2.52 6.02
N LYS A 291 29.95 -3.22 6.34
CA LYS A 291 31.30 -2.68 6.33
C LYS A 291 31.71 -2.54 4.86
N LEU A 292 31.75 -1.30 4.36
CA LEU A 292 32.18 -1.00 3.00
C LEU A 292 33.54 -1.65 2.69
N ILE A 293 33.65 -2.27 1.51
CA ILE A 293 34.86 -2.97 1.08
C ILE A 293 35.91 -1.92 0.68
N VAL A 294 37.10 -2.01 1.26
CA VAL A 294 38.24 -1.16 0.89
C VAL A 294 39.13 -1.93 -0.08
N VAL A 295 39.40 -1.34 -1.25
CA VAL A 295 40.27 -1.89 -2.31
C VAL A 295 41.36 -0.87 -2.61
N GLU A 296 42.58 -1.32 -2.91
CA GLU A 296 43.64 -0.43 -3.40
C GLU A 296 43.36 -0.02 -4.85
N GLY A 297 43.47 1.28 -5.15
CA GLY A 297 43.29 1.84 -6.48
C GLY A 297 44.19 3.07 -6.69
N SER A 298 44.25 3.60 -7.90
CA SER A 298 45.10 4.77 -8.19
C SER A 298 44.29 5.96 -8.71
N VAL A 299 44.65 7.16 -8.26
CA VAL A 299 44.16 8.45 -8.77
C VAL A 299 45.37 9.25 -9.25
N GLU A 300 45.42 9.59 -10.54
CA GLU A 300 46.55 10.28 -11.18
C GLU A 300 47.92 9.64 -10.86
N GLY A 301 47.97 8.30 -10.84
CA GLY A 301 49.19 7.53 -10.56
C GLY A 301 49.58 7.39 -9.08
N LYS A 302 48.81 7.97 -8.14
CA LYS A 302 49.02 7.80 -6.70
C LYS A 302 48.13 6.70 -6.14
N ASN A 303 48.72 5.75 -5.42
CA ASN A 303 47.99 4.65 -4.79
C ASN A 303 47.16 5.16 -3.60
N VAL A 304 45.87 4.82 -3.58
CA VAL A 304 44.88 5.28 -2.61
C VAL A 304 43.89 4.16 -2.28
N ASN A 305 43.41 4.16 -1.04
CA ASN A 305 42.38 3.23 -0.59
C ASN A 305 41.00 3.70 -1.06
N VAL A 306 40.32 2.89 -1.87
CA VAL A 306 39.01 3.16 -2.45
C VAL A 306 37.95 2.37 -1.69
N LEU A 307 36.93 3.05 -1.18
CA LEU A 307 35.74 2.43 -0.61
C LEU A 307 34.77 2.08 -1.76
N ARG A 308 34.53 0.79 -2.00
CA ARG A 308 33.54 0.33 -2.97
C ARG A 308 32.19 0.11 -2.30
N ASP A 309 31.20 0.84 -2.79
CA ASP A 309 29.78 0.61 -2.54
C ASP A 309 29.17 -0.05 -3.79
N GLN A 310 28.35 -1.11 -3.62
CA GLN A 310 27.72 -1.82 -4.74
C GLN A 310 26.51 -1.06 -5.33
N GLY A 311 26.15 0.10 -4.77
CA GLY A 311 24.99 0.88 -5.20
C GLY A 311 25.27 2.27 -5.80
N CYS A 312 26.54 2.71 -5.92
CA CYS A 312 26.87 4.06 -6.41
C CYS A 312 27.41 4.07 -7.85
N THR A 313 26.85 4.93 -8.69
CA THR A 313 27.34 5.25 -10.04
C THR A 313 28.39 6.37 -10.06
N ASN A 314 28.54 7.09 -8.95
CA ASN A 314 29.37 8.29 -8.88
C ASN A 314 30.59 8.06 -8.00
N VAL A 315 31.76 8.50 -8.47
CA VAL A 315 33.03 8.44 -7.73
C VAL A 315 33.32 9.79 -7.11
N ILE A 316 33.55 9.82 -5.79
CA ILE A 316 33.93 11.03 -5.07
C ILE A 316 35.40 10.91 -4.68
N VAL A 317 36.23 11.83 -5.17
CA VAL A 317 37.66 11.90 -4.88
C VAL A 317 37.94 13.12 -4.00
N ARG A 318 38.78 12.95 -2.98
CA ARG A 318 39.19 14.07 -2.12
C ARG A 318 40.03 15.05 -2.94
N SER A 319 39.69 16.33 -2.92
CA SER A 319 40.35 17.38 -3.73
C SER A 319 41.86 17.47 -3.53
N SER A 320 42.37 17.08 -2.36
CA SER A 320 43.82 17.01 -2.08
C SER A 320 44.58 15.96 -2.89
N LEU A 321 43.87 15.03 -3.54
CA LEU A 321 44.44 13.93 -4.32
C LEU A 321 44.50 14.22 -5.83
N VAL A 322 43.88 15.32 -6.29
CA VAL A 322 43.82 15.70 -7.72
C VAL A 322 44.64 16.98 -7.91
N GLN A 323 45.62 16.96 -8.81
CA GLN A 323 46.54 18.09 -9.03
C GLN A 323 46.01 19.13 -10.03
N SER A 324 45.07 18.77 -10.90
CA SER A 324 44.38 19.72 -11.79
C SER A 324 42.93 19.30 -12.08
N TRP A 325 42.02 20.27 -12.11
CA TRP A 325 40.60 20.04 -12.43
C TRP A 325 40.34 19.68 -13.91
N SER A 326 41.40 19.49 -14.70
CA SER A 326 41.35 19.31 -16.15
C SER A 326 41.11 17.86 -16.59
N ASN A 327 41.28 16.87 -15.70
CA ASN A 327 41.30 15.44 -16.07
C ASN A 327 40.07 14.62 -15.62
N VAL A 328 39.02 15.25 -15.08
CA VAL A 328 37.91 14.51 -14.43
C VAL A 328 36.86 13.95 -15.41
N LEU A 329 37.00 14.18 -16.73
CA LEU A 329 36.02 13.73 -17.73
C LEU A 329 36.38 12.45 -18.50
N GLN A 330 37.43 11.72 -18.11
CA GLN A 330 37.89 10.58 -18.92
C GLN A 330 38.06 9.29 -18.10
N LEU A 331 37.06 8.91 -17.33
CA LEU A 331 36.89 7.53 -16.85
C LEU A 331 35.42 7.14 -16.95
N GLY A 332 34.97 6.96 -18.19
CA GLY A 332 33.76 6.24 -18.51
C GLY A 332 34.10 5.18 -19.54
N GLU A 333 34.23 3.93 -19.07
CA GLU A 333 33.83 2.69 -19.75
C GLU A 333 33.69 1.57 -18.70
#